data_AF-X1DD72-F1
#
_entry.id   AF-X1DD72-F1
#
_cell.length_a   1.000
_cell.length_b   1.000
_cell.length_c   1.000
_cell.angle_alpha   90.00
_cell.angle_beta   90.00
_cell.angle_gamma   90.00
#
_symmetry.space_group_name_H-M   'P 1'
#
loop_
_entity.id
_entity.type
_entity.pdbx_description
1 polymer ?
#
loop_
_entity_poly.entity_id
_entity_poly.type
_entity_poly.pdbx_seq_one_letter_code
_entity_poly.pdbx_strand_id
1 'polypeptide(L)'
;LASKDINTTPTLTWSAGYSADSHDLYFGTNPVPTFIDNRTSPSYNPGSLANDTTYYWRIDEKNVGGTTTGDLWRFRTEAVGPVEGYDFADFSDFANEYDRTDCNSGNSYCNGADRDEDGFVDLIDVTMWTQEWLLGF
;
A
#
# COMPACT_ATOMS: atom_id res chain seq x y z
N LEU A 1 -11.66 -9.90 15.25
CA LEU A 1 -12.34 -8.98 14.30
C LEU A 1 -11.37 -8.83 13.13
N ALA A 2 -11.69 -9.38 11.96
CA ALA A 2 -10.81 -9.26 10.80
C ALA A 2 -10.84 -7.81 10.32
N SER A 3 -9.74 -7.08 10.54
CA SER A 3 -9.46 -5.83 9.81
C SER A 3 -9.39 -6.22 8.35
N LYS A 4 -10.26 -5.67 7.51
CA LYS A 4 -10.10 -5.77 6.07
C LYS A 4 -9.01 -4.77 5.72
N ASP A 5 -7.77 -5.23 5.67
CA ASP A 5 -6.62 -4.41 5.36
C ASP A 5 -6.81 -3.80 3.96
N ILE A 6 -6.79 -2.47 3.89
CA ILE A 6 -6.96 -1.72 2.65
C ILE A 6 -5.56 -1.37 2.15
N ASN A 7 -5.20 -1.97 1.02
CA ASN A 7 -3.97 -1.69 0.28
C ASN A 7 -3.77 -0.17 0.10
N THR A 8 -2.52 0.30 0.16
CA THR A 8 -2.13 1.71 -0.02
C THR A 8 -2.42 2.29 -1.41
N THR A 9 -2.79 1.47 -2.40
CA THR A 9 -3.26 1.95 -3.72
C THR A 9 -4.72 1.56 -3.98
N PRO A 10 -5.70 2.00 -3.17
CA PRO A 10 -7.08 1.59 -3.35
C PRO A 10 -7.72 2.35 -4.52
N THR A 11 -8.56 1.69 -5.31
CA THR A 11 -9.50 2.40 -6.19
C THR A 11 -10.81 2.58 -5.43
N LEU A 12 -11.21 3.83 -5.21
CA LEU A 12 -12.49 4.18 -4.58
C LEU A 12 -13.58 4.15 -5.64
N THR A 13 -14.65 3.39 -5.38
CA THR A 13 -15.81 3.29 -6.25
C THR A 13 -17.07 3.51 -5.44
N TRP A 14 -18.05 4.21 -6.01
CA TRP A 14 -19.34 4.46 -5.37
C TRP A 14 -20.48 4.17 -6.35
N SER A 15 -21.70 4.14 -5.81
CA SER A 15 -22.91 4.10 -6.64
C SER A 15 -23.36 5.52 -6.89
N ALA A 16 -23.44 5.91 -8.16
CA ALA A 16 -23.98 7.21 -8.56
C ALA A 16 -25.43 7.37 -8.10
N GLY A 17 -25.79 8.59 -7.67
CA GLY A 17 -27.19 8.97 -7.44
C GLY A 17 -28.05 8.79 -8.70
N TYR A 18 -29.32 8.41 -8.51
CA TYR A 18 -30.24 8.04 -9.60
C TYR A 18 -30.35 9.08 -10.74
N SER A 19 -30.20 10.36 -10.42
CA SER A 19 -30.29 11.48 -11.36
C SER A 19 -29.05 12.37 -11.34
N ALA A 20 -27.89 11.82 -10.98
CA ALA A 20 -26.64 12.58 -10.95
C ALA A 20 -26.05 12.71 -12.36
N ASP A 21 -25.73 13.95 -12.74
CA ASP A 21 -24.99 14.28 -13.97
C ASP A 21 -23.47 14.27 -13.71
N SER A 22 -23.05 14.58 -12.48
CA SER A 22 -21.65 14.57 -12.05
C SER A 22 -21.51 14.47 -10.53
N HIS A 23 -20.28 14.24 -10.08
CA HIS A 23 -19.90 13.95 -8.70
C HIS A 23 -18.80 14.93 -8.28
N ASP A 24 -19.06 15.81 -7.32
CA ASP A 24 -17.99 16.58 -6.66
C ASP A 24 -17.31 15.66 -5.63
N LEU A 25 -16.05 15.35 -5.87
CA LEU A 25 -15.25 14.45 -5.04
C LEU A 25 -14.48 15.25 -3.98
N TYR A 26 -14.55 14.78 -2.74
CA TYR A 26 -13.76 15.28 -1.64
C TYR A 26 -12.92 14.13 -1.06
N PHE A 27 -11.63 14.37 -0.82
CA PHE A 27 -10.71 13.37 -0.26
C PHE A 27 -9.65 14.03 0.62
N GLY A 28 -9.24 13.36 1.70
CA GLY A 28 -8.12 13.82 2.52
C GLY A 28 -7.97 13.06 3.83
N THR A 29 -7.09 13.53 4.71
CA THR A 29 -6.84 12.95 6.05
C THR A 29 -7.58 13.69 7.16
N ASN A 30 -8.36 14.72 6.83
CA ASN A 30 -9.20 15.46 7.75
C ASN A 30 -10.67 15.02 7.61
N PRO A 31 -11.44 14.89 8.72
CA PRO A 31 -12.89 14.67 8.68
C PRO A 31 -13.68 15.68 7.84
N VAL A 32 -13.13 16.86 7.57
CA VAL A 32 -13.60 17.80 6.55
C VAL A 32 -12.68 17.68 5.34
N PRO A 33 -12.93 16.72 4.41
CA PRO A 33 -12.05 16.48 3.29
C PRO A 33 -12.09 17.64 2.28
N THR A 34 -10.96 17.86 1.61
CA THR A 34 -10.80 18.93 0.61
C THR A 34 -11.44 18.52 -0.71
N PHE A 35 -12.02 19.49 -1.42
CA PHE A 35 -12.48 19.29 -2.80
C PHE A 35 -11.29 18.93 -3.70
N ILE A 36 -11.44 17.84 -4.47
CA ILE A 36 -10.43 17.37 -5.41
C ILE A 36 -10.80 17.82 -6.82
N ASP A 37 -11.94 17.35 -7.31
CA ASP A 37 -12.44 17.61 -8.67
C ASP A 37 -13.94 17.28 -8.82
N ASN A 38 -14.48 17.58 -9.99
CA ASN A 38 -15.81 17.14 -10.43
C ASN A 38 -15.64 16.03 -11.47
N ARG A 39 -16.32 14.90 -11.29
CA ARG A 39 -16.15 13.69 -12.11
C ARG A 39 -17.48 13.18 -12.65
N THR A 40 -17.46 12.59 -13.85
CA THR A 40 -18.63 11.91 -14.44
C THR A 40 -18.58 10.39 -14.24
N SER A 41 -17.40 9.83 -13.93
CA SER A 41 -17.24 8.42 -13.60
C SER A 41 -17.34 8.22 -12.09
N PRO A 42 -18.06 7.19 -11.60
CA PRO A 42 -18.19 6.91 -10.18
C PRO A 42 -16.97 6.15 -9.61
N SER A 43 -15.76 6.60 -9.98
CA SER A 43 -14.49 6.02 -9.55
C SER A 43 -13.37 7.05 -9.39
N TYR A 44 -12.48 6.79 -8.44
CA TYR A 44 -11.32 7.62 -8.15
C TYR A 44 -10.14 6.78 -7.65
N ASN A 45 -8.96 7.00 -8.25
CA ASN A 45 -7.70 6.46 -7.76
C ASN A 45 -6.89 7.63 -7.15
N PRO A 46 -6.71 7.67 -5.82
CA PRO A 46 -5.93 8.70 -5.15
C PRO A 46 -4.41 8.55 -5.33
N GLY A 47 -3.95 7.48 -5.98
CA GLY A 47 -2.56 7.09 -6.06
C GLY A 47 -2.11 6.35 -4.79
N SER A 48 -0.80 6.38 -4.54
CA SER A 48 -0.21 5.79 -3.34
C SER A 48 -0.55 6.60 -2.10
N LEU A 49 -1.09 5.92 -1.09
CA LEU A 49 -1.46 6.49 0.20
C LEU A 49 -0.43 6.12 1.27
N ALA A 50 -0.33 6.94 2.32
CA ALA A 50 0.49 6.65 3.48
C ALA A 50 -0.09 5.47 4.25
N ASN A 51 0.78 4.60 4.76
CA ASN A 51 0.41 3.51 5.66
C ASN A 51 -0.16 4.01 6.98
N ASP A 52 -0.92 3.16 7.66
CA ASP A 52 -1.55 3.37 8.97
C ASP A 52 -2.35 4.68 9.10
N THR A 53 -2.79 5.24 7.98
CA THR A 53 -3.36 6.58 7.89
C THR A 53 -4.85 6.49 7.63
N THR A 54 -5.63 7.26 8.40
CA THR A 54 -7.08 7.36 8.19
C THR A 54 -7.38 8.39 7.12
N TYR A 55 -8.08 7.95 6.08
CA TYR A 55 -8.56 8.78 4.99
C TYR A 55 -10.07 8.93 5.05
N TYR A 56 -10.52 10.11 4.68
CA TYR A 56 -11.91 10.52 4.64
C TYR A 56 -12.25 10.93 3.22
N TRP A 57 -13.43 10.55 2.77
CA TRP A 57 -13.90 10.92 1.44
C TRP A 57 -15.40 11.05 1.41
N ARG A 58 -15.88 11.90 0.51
CA ARG A 58 -17.30 12.22 0.32
C ARG A 58 -17.54 12.48 -1.15
N ILE A 59 -18.73 12.09 -1.61
CA ILE A 59 -19.21 12.41 -2.94
C ILE A 59 -20.46 13.25 -2.82
N ASP A 60 -20.44 14.45 -3.41
CA ASP A 60 -21.63 15.27 -3.53
C ASP A 60 -22.19 15.14 -4.95
N GLU A 61 -23.45 14.72 -5.03
CA GLU A 61 -24.13 14.42 -6.29
C GLU A 61 -24.71 15.69 -6.91
N LYS A 62 -24.47 15.92 -8.20
CA LYS A 62 -24.89 17.15 -8.89
C LYS A 62 -25.76 16.86 -10.08
N ASN A 63 -26.80 17.67 -10.21
CA ASN A 63 -27.63 17.73 -11.39
C ASN A 63 -28.21 19.13 -11.59
N VAL A 64 -29.06 19.30 -12.60
CA VAL A 64 -29.76 20.57 -12.89
C VAL A 64 -30.55 21.13 -11.69
N GLY A 65 -30.99 20.27 -10.76
CA GLY A 65 -31.72 20.65 -9.56
C GLY A 65 -30.85 21.14 -8.41
N GLY A 66 -29.52 20.98 -8.50
CA GLY A 66 -28.56 21.43 -7.50
C GLY A 66 -27.57 20.35 -7.07
N THR A 67 -27.09 20.48 -5.84
CA THR A 67 -26.09 19.59 -5.24
C THR A 67 -26.67 18.92 -4.00
N THR A 68 -26.57 17.59 -3.94
CA THR A 68 -26.93 16.79 -2.78
C THR A 68 -25.66 16.29 -2.12
N THR A 69 -25.41 16.73 -0.89
CA THR A 69 -24.24 16.30 -0.12
C THR A 69 -24.36 14.83 0.27
N GLY A 70 -23.31 14.05 0.03
CA GLY A 70 -23.27 12.63 0.39
C GLY A 70 -22.76 12.36 1.81
N ASP A 71 -22.78 11.08 2.18
CA ASP A 71 -22.24 10.61 3.44
C ASP A 71 -20.72 10.70 3.48
N LEU A 72 -20.18 10.98 4.67
CA LEU A 72 -18.73 10.95 4.90
C LEU A 72 -18.28 9.51 5.15
N TRP A 73 -17.51 8.96 4.21
CA TRP A 73 -16.87 7.67 4.36
C TRP A 73 -15.47 7.82 4.93
N ARG A 74 -15.01 6.78 5.62
CA ARG A 74 -13.62 6.67 6.07
C ARG A 74 -13.08 5.26 5.90
N PHE A 75 -11.80 5.18 5.63
CA PHE A 75 -11.04 3.94 5.73
C PHE A 75 -9.67 4.25 6.33
N ARG A 76 -9.01 3.21 6.83
CA ARG A 76 -7.63 3.29 7.27
C ARG A 76 -6.82 2.38 6.36
N THR A 77 -5.71 2.89 5.82
CA THR A 77 -4.75 2.04 5.13
C THR A 77 -4.15 1.05 6.11
N GLU A 78 -3.70 -0.08 5.61
CA GLU A 78 -2.93 -1.01 6.42
C GLU A 78 -1.73 -0.29 7.06
N ALA A 79 -1.45 -0.62 8.32
CA ALA A 79 -0.15 -0.29 8.84
C ALA A 79 0.90 -1.02 7.99
N VAL A 80 2.10 -0.47 7.91
CA VAL A 80 3.24 -1.34 7.63
C VAL A 80 3.21 -2.35 8.77
N GLY A 81 2.74 -3.57 8.49
CA GLY A 81 2.88 -4.65 9.44
C GLY A 81 4.36 -4.70 9.85
N PRO A 82 4.70 -5.16 11.06
CA PRO A 82 6.04 -5.70 11.22
C PRO A 82 6.23 -6.63 10.03
N VAL A 83 7.22 -6.36 9.18
CA VAL A 83 7.41 -7.10 7.93
C VAL A 83 7.38 -8.57 8.34
N GLU A 84 6.29 -9.28 8.02
CA GLU A 84 6.18 -10.70 8.36
C GLU A 84 7.15 -11.40 7.41
N GLY A 85 8.41 -11.46 7.87
CA GLY A 85 9.57 -11.71 7.03
C GLY A 85 10.91 -11.32 7.65
N TYR A 86 10.96 -10.59 8.77
CA TYR A 86 12.21 -10.44 9.54
C TYR A 86 12.03 -10.95 10.96
N ASP A 87 12.19 -12.27 11.11
CA ASP A 87 12.64 -12.81 12.39
C ASP A 87 14.04 -12.22 12.64
N PHE A 88 14.31 -11.74 13.85
CA PHE A 88 15.66 -11.31 14.24
C PHE A 88 16.70 -12.46 14.14
N ALA A 89 16.25 -13.69 13.88
CA ALA A 89 17.06 -14.80 13.42
C ALA A 89 17.76 -14.57 12.05
N ASP A 90 17.22 -13.74 11.16
CA ASP A 90 17.72 -13.58 9.77
C ASP A 90 19.12 -12.92 9.71
N PHE A 91 19.40 -11.91 10.55
CA PHE A 91 20.75 -11.33 10.59
C PHE A 91 21.78 -12.29 11.18
N SER A 92 21.38 -13.18 12.10
CA SER A 92 22.26 -14.23 12.59
C SER A 92 22.48 -15.32 11.54
N ASP A 93 21.48 -15.66 10.74
CA ASP A 93 21.62 -16.65 9.68
C ASP A 93 22.52 -16.13 8.55
N PHE A 94 22.34 -14.87 8.13
CA PHE A 94 23.29 -14.20 7.25
C PHE A 94 24.71 -14.16 7.84
N ALA A 95 24.86 -13.74 9.11
CA ALA A 95 26.19 -13.67 9.74
C ALA A 95 26.85 -15.05 9.91
N ASN A 96 26.07 -16.12 10.07
CA ASN A 96 26.56 -17.49 10.21
C ASN A 96 26.90 -18.13 8.86
N GLU A 97 26.24 -17.70 7.78
CA GLU A 97 26.39 -18.28 6.45
C GLU A 97 27.16 -17.35 5.48
N TYR A 98 27.59 -16.15 5.90
CA TYR A 98 28.40 -15.24 5.09
C TYR A 98 29.65 -15.92 4.51
N ASP A 99 29.97 -15.64 3.24
CA ASP A 99 31.02 -16.28 2.42
C ASP A 99 30.77 -17.77 2.09
N ARG A 100 29.56 -18.30 2.34
CA ARG A 100 29.14 -19.58 1.75
C ARG A 100 29.14 -19.51 0.23
N THR A 101 29.49 -20.62 -0.41
CA THR A 101 29.55 -20.74 -1.88
C THR A 101 28.88 -22.03 -2.39
N ASP A 102 28.11 -22.70 -1.53
CA ASP A 102 27.44 -23.97 -1.81
C ASP A 102 25.92 -23.88 -1.59
N CYS A 103 25.37 -22.66 -1.63
CA CYS A 103 23.94 -22.43 -1.49
C CYS A 103 23.19 -22.93 -2.73
N ASN A 104 22.12 -23.69 -2.51
CA ASN A 104 21.28 -24.24 -3.56
C ASN A 104 19.93 -24.69 -2.99
N SER A 105 19.01 -25.10 -3.86
CA SER A 105 17.69 -25.60 -3.45
C SER A 105 17.73 -26.80 -2.47
N GLY A 106 18.85 -27.53 -2.38
CA GLY A 106 19.06 -28.63 -1.44
C GLY A 106 19.36 -28.20 0.01
N ASN A 107 19.80 -26.96 0.24
CA ASN A 107 19.99 -26.36 1.57
C ASN A 107 19.15 -25.09 1.76
N SER A 108 18.06 -24.98 1.00
CA SER A 108 17.16 -23.81 1.01
C SER A 108 17.91 -22.49 0.80
N TYR A 109 18.90 -22.48 -0.10
CA TYR A 109 19.77 -21.31 -0.33
C TYR A 109 20.37 -20.79 0.97
N CYS A 110 21.03 -21.70 1.71
CA CYS A 110 21.64 -21.41 3.01
C CYS A 110 20.64 -20.82 4.03
N ASN A 111 19.53 -21.53 4.23
CA ASN A 111 18.41 -21.10 5.09
C ASN A 111 17.79 -19.75 4.68
N GLY A 112 17.94 -19.35 3.41
CA GLY A 112 17.48 -18.08 2.87
C GLY A 112 18.47 -16.92 3.01
N ALA A 113 19.73 -17.21 3.36
CA ALA A 113 20.81 -16.23 3.38
C ALA A 113 21.26 -15.81 1.96
N ASP A 114 21.22 -16.73 0.99
CA ASP A 114 21.43 -16.48 -0.45
C ASP A 114 20.07 -16.11 -1.07
N ARG A 115 19.90 -14.83 -1.39
CA ARG A 115 18.62 -14.19 -1.73
C ARG A 115 18.46 -13.95 -3.23
N ASP A 116 19.55 -13.76 -3.96
CA ASP A 116 19.50 -13.71 -5.42
C ASP A 116 19.67 -15.10 -6.07
N GLU A 117 19.84 -16.14 -5.25
CA GLU A 117 19.97 -17.54 -5.65
C GLU A 117 21.19 -17.76 -6.58
N ASP A 118 22.25 -16.98 -6.41
CA ASP A 118 23.47 -17.07 -7.20
C ASP A 118 24.47 -18.12 -6.66
N GLY A 119 24.16 -18.69 -5.49
CA GLY A 119 24.92 -19.73 -4.81
C GLY A 119 25.92 -19.21 -3.79
N PHE A 120 26.02 -17.89 -3.63
CA PHE A 120 26.89 -17.21 -2.68
C PHE A 120 26.06 -16.49 -1.61
N VAL A 121 26.65 -16.29 -0.42
CA VAL A 121 26.11 -15.37 0.59
C VAL A 121 27.10 -14.22 0.71
N ASP A 122 26.77 -13.08 0.11
CA ASP A 122 27.65 -11.93 0.04
C ASP A 122 26.93 -10.57 0.26
N LEU A 123 27.60 -9.47 -0.09
CA LEU A 123 27.05 -8.13 0.09
C LEU A 123 25.88 -7.83 -0.86
N ILE A 124 25.73 -8.56 -1.96
CA ILE A 124 24.61 -8.44 -2.89
C ILE A 124 23.33 -8.92 -2.19
N ASP A 125 23.37 -10.04 -1.48
CA ASP A 125 22.24 -10.52 -0.67
C ASP A 125 21.82 -9.51 0.41
N VAL A 126 22.79 -8.87 1.05
CA VAL A 126 22.53 -7.78 2.02
C VAL A 126 21.96 -6.55 1.33
N THR A 127 22.47 -6.19 0.15
CA THR A 127 22.09 -4.94 -0.50
C THR A 127 20.75 -5.04 -1.22
N MET A 128 20.28 -6.26 -1.55
CA MET A 128 18.87 -6.51 -1.89
C MET A 128 17.90 -6.06 -0.78
N TRP A 129 18.34 -5.93 0.48
CA TRP A 129 17.54 -5.33 1.56
C TRP A 129 17.41 -3.81 1.46
N THR A 130 18.32 -3.14 0.75
CA THR A 130 18.47 -1.68 0.84
C THR A 130 17.97 -0.92 -0.38
N GLN A 131 17.65 -1.61 -1.48
CA GLN A 131 17.28 -0.94 -2.73
C GLN A 131 15.82 -0.47 -2.82
N GLU A 132 14.92 -0.87 -1.92
CA GLU A 132 13.59 -0.26 -1.83
C GLU A 132 13.54 1.01 -0.95
N TRP A 133 14.64 1.35 -0.27
CA TRP A 133 14.75 2.59 0.52
C TRP A 133 15.42 3.76 -0.21
N LEU A 134 16.07 3.53 -1.37
CA LEU A 134 16.86 4.56 -2.07
C LEU A 134 16.34 4.98 -3.45
N LEU A 135 15.42 4.23 -4.07
CA LEU A 135 14.86 4.57 -5.39
C LEU A 135 13.40 5.07 -5.32
N GLY A 136 13.03 5.73 -4.21
CA GLY A 136 11.76 6.47 -4.10
C GLY A 136 11.69 7.72 -4.98
N PHE A 137 11.65 7.53 -6.31
CA PHE A 137 11.17 8.50 -7.29
C PHE A 137 10.30 7.81 -8.35
#